data_AF-A0A4Q0IR74-F1
#
_entry.id   AF-A0A4Q0IR74-F1
#
_cell.length_a   1.000
_cell.length_b   1.000
_cell.length_c   1.000
_cell.angle_alpha   90.00
_cell.angle_beta   90.00
_cell.angle_gamma   90.00
#
_symmetry.space_group_name_H-M   'P 1'
#
loop_
_entity.id
_entity.type
_entity.pdbx_description
1 polymer ?
#
loop_
_entity_poly.entity_id
_entity_poly.type
_entity_poly.pdbx_seq_one_letter_code
_entity_poly.pdbx_strand_id
1 'polypeptide(L)'
;MSLVSGNTFGGTVWSDTRREYPMLPEVSPIQQCPHCKKYYFIEQAKREYSKDPESEMRSFMKLGNLSFQELKEAINQMESLSLSKMQRWILNHQYFMAYNDAFRRQTETVAFPPSEEDEAFYQQVIEELLDGIDQSSDYELFHAELLRETGRFEEAKEVLSHHKNEEDRWVVDAMLRHINDEDTLPFLLIKEGEVVG
;
A
#
# COMPACT_ATOMS: atom_id res chain seq x y z
N MET A 1 -3.15 -8.27 -10.56
CA MET A 1 -1.95 -7.50 -10.89
C MET A 1 -0.81 -8.48 -11.06
N SER A 2 -0.19 -8.58 -12.24
CA SER A 2 1.07 -9.34 -12.40
C SER A 2 2.19 -8.65 -11.62
N LEU A 3 2.94 -9.40 -10.81
CA LEU A 3 4.11 -8.91 -10.10
C LEU A 3 5.33 -8.69 -11.01
N VAL A 4 5.27 -9.19 -12.25
CA VAL A 4 6.43 -9.21 -13.15
C VAL A 4 6.02 -8.83 -14.57
N SER A 5 5.92 -7.53 -14.83
CA SER A 5 6.09 -7.05 -16.20
C SER A 5 6.75 -5.68 -16.19
N GLY A 6 8.03 -5.66 -16.62
CA GLY A 6 8.81 -4.46 -16.84
C GLY A 6 10.02 -4.32 -15.93
N ASN A 7 11.20 -4.64 -16.47
CA ASN A 7 12.55 -4.17 -16.07
C ASN A 7 12.70 -3.74 -14.59
N THR A 8 12.86 -4.69 -13.68
CA THR A 8 13.05 -4.48 -12.22
C THR A 8 14.40 -3.84 -11.83
N PHE A 9 15.09 -3.20 -12.77
CA PHE A 9 16.44 -2.66 -12.55
C PHE A 9 16.44 -1.62 -11.43
N GLY A 10 17.08 -1.94 -10.31
CA GLY A 10 17.11 -1.11 -9.10
C GLY A 10 15.77 -1.05 -8.34
N GLY A 11 14.83 -1.96 -8.62
CA GLY A 11 13.53 -2.02 -7.95
C GLY A 11 13.57 -2.77 -6.63
N THR A 12 12.79 -2.31 -5.65
CA THR A 12 12.56 -3.00 -4.37
C THR A 12 11.09 -3.41 -4.29
N VAL A 13 10.81 -4.67 -3.93
CA VAL A 13 9.47 -5.22 -3.84
C VAL A 13 9.30 -5.92 -2.49
N TRP A 14 8.20 -5.62 -1.81
CA TRP A 14 7.80 -6.21 -0.54
C TRP A 14 6.61 -7.16 -0.70
N SER A 15 6.44 -8.06 0.26
CA SER A 15 5.34 -9.03 0.33
C SER A 15 3.94 -8.39 0.29
N ASP A 16 3.82 -7.17 0.82
CA ASP A 16 2.58 -6.39 0.88
C ASP A 16 2.27 -5.60 -0.39
N THR A 17 2.85 -5.99 -1.52
CA THR A 17 2.69 -5.38 -2.84
C THR A 17 3.29 -3.98 -2.99
N ARG A 18 3.96 -3.44 -1.96
CA ARG A 18 4.75 -2.22 -2.10
C ARG A 18 5.88 -2.44 -3.11
N ARG A 19 5.93 -1.55 -4.11
CA ARG A 19 6.99 -1.52 -5.13
C ARG A 19 7.63 -0.15 -5.15
N GLU A 20 8.95 -0.13 -5.17
CA GLU A 20 9.74 1.08 -5.28
C GLU A 20 10.63 0.97 -6.51
N TYR A 21 10.25 1.69 -7.56
CA TYR A 21 11.02 1.80 -8.79
C TYR A 21 11.54 3.23 -8.92
N PRO A 22 12.86 3.48 -8.79
CA PRO A 22 13.42 4.83 -8.87
C PRO A 22 13.06 5.58 -10.17
N MET A 23 12.84 4.83 -11.25
CA MET A 23 12.51 5.35 -12.57
C MET A 23 11.01 5.59 -12.79
N LEU A 24 10.16 5.19 -11.86
CA LEU A 24 8.70 5.36 -11.94
C LEU A 24 8.14 5.78 -10.57
N PRO A 25 8.33 7.06 -10.16
CA PRO A 25 7.77 7.55 -8.92
C PRO A 25 6.24 7.50 -8.94
N GLU A 26 5.65 6.89 -7.93
CA GLU A 26 4.21 6.88 -7.72
C GLU A 26 3.75 8.16 -7.03
N VAL A 27 2.55 8.62 -7.41
CA VAL A 27 1.88 9.76 -6.78
C VAL A 27 0.67 9.23 -6.03
N SER A 28 0.53 9.64 -4.76
CA SER A 28 -0.64 9.26 -3.97
C SER A 28 -1.94 9.69 -4.68
N PRO A 29 -2.96 8.81 -4.76
CA PRO A 29 -4.26 9.17 -5.32
C PRO A 29 -5.00 10.21 -4.45
N ILE A 30 -4.52 10.45 -3.23
CA ILE A 30 -5.02 11.47 -2.30
C ILE A 30 -3.96 12.54 -2.12
N GLN A 31 -4.35 13.81 -2.23
CA GLN A 31 -3.45 14.95 -2.14
C GLN A 31 -3.98 15.98 -1.15
N GLN A 32 -3.09 16.71 -0.49
CA GLN A 32 -3.45 17.85 0.34
C GLN A 32 -3.40 19.13 -0.49
N CYS A 33 -4.47 19.92 -0.48
CA CYS A 33 -4.45 21.23 -1.11
C CYS A 33 -3.48 22.17 -0.36
N PRO A 34 -2.48 22.76 -1.03
CA PRO A 34 -1.51 23.62 -0.35
C PRO A 34 -2.12 24.92 0.18
N HIS A 35 -3.28 25.34 -0.35
CA HIS A 35 -3.96 26.59 0.03
C HIS A 35 -4.91 26.43 1.21
N CYS A 36 -5.80 25.44 1.16
CA CYS A 36 -6.85 25.27 2.17
C CYS A 36 -6.65 24.08 3.11
N LYS A 37 -5.57 23.30 2.91
CA LYS A 37 -5.21 22.13 3.72
C LYS A 37 -6.27 21.04 3.76
N LYS A 38 -7.19 21.04 2.79
CA LYS A 38 -8.15 19.95 2.59
C LYS A 38 -7.55 18.85 1.73
N TYR A 39 -7.82 17.62 2.10
CA TYR A 39 -7.50 16.44 1.31
C TYR A 39 -8.56 16.20 0.24
N TYR A 40 -8.12 15.69 -0.90
CA TYR A 40 -8.99 15.37 -2.02
C TYR A 40 -8.41 14.21 -2.83
N PHE A 41 -9.29 13.47 -3.52
CA PHE A 41 -8.86 12.50 -4.52
C PHE A 41 -8.43 13.24 -5.79
N ILE A 42 -7.25 12.94 -6.33
CA ILE A 42 -6.69 13.63 -7.48
C ILE A 42 -7.61 13.60 -8.70
N GLU A 43 -8.40 12.54 -8.84
CA GLU A 43 -9.40 12.37 -9.91
C GLU A 43 -10.54 13.40 -9.85
N GLN A 44 -10.82 13.95 -8.66
CA GLN A 44 -11.83 14.98 -8.46
C GLN A 44 -11.31 16.40 -8.75
N ALA A 45 -9.99 16.56 -8.89
CA ALA A 45 -9.40 17.86 -9.18
C ALA A 45 -9.70 18.28 -10.61
N LYS A 46 -10.08 19.55 -10.79
CA LYS A 46 -10.19 20.14 -12.13
C LYS A 46 -8.79 20.19 -12.74
N ARG A 47 -8.63 19.57 -13.91
CA ARG A 47 -7.39 19.65 -14.69
C ARG A 47 -7.32 21.01 -15.36
N GLU A 48 -6.46 21.88 -14.84
CA GLU A 48 -6.09 23.13 -15.51
C GLU A 48 -4.61 23.06 -15.88
N TYR A 49 -4.33 22.99 -17.18
CA TYR A 49 -2.97 23.11 -17.70
C TYR A 49 -2.55 24.57 -17.61
N SER A 50 -1.39 24.82 -17.02
CA SER A 50 -0.86 26.19 -16.95
C SER A 50 -0.25 26.53 -18.30
N LYS A 51 -0.57 27.73 -18.81
CA LYS A 51 0.07 28.25 -20.03
C LYS A 51 1.55 28.59 -19.83
N ASP A 52 1.99 28.67 -18.58
CA ASP A 52 3.38 28.82 -18.17
C ASP A 52 3.99 27.44 -17.82
N PRO A 53 4.95 26.93 -18.62
CA PRO A 53 5.64 25.66 -18.39
C PRO A 53 6.36 25.60 -17.04
N GLU A 54 6.84 26.74 -16.53
CA GLU A 54 7.57 26.78 -15.25
C GLU A 54 6.60 26.57 -14.06
N SER A 55 5.37 27.07 -14.19
CA SER A 55 4.29 26.83 -13.24
C SER A 55 3.78 25.39 -13.27
N GLU A 56 3.76 24.74 -14.43
CA GLU A 56 3.42 23.31 -14.54
C GLU A 56 4.46 22.43 -13.84
N MET A 57 5.75 22.66 -14.10
CA MET A 57 6.84 21.92 -13.45
C MET A 57 6.78 22.06 -11.92
N ARG A 58 6.56 23.29 -11.40
CA ARG A 58 6.42 23.54 -9.96
C ARG A 58 5.19 22.87 -9.34
N SER A 59 4.12 22.67 -10.10
CA SER A 59 2.88 22.03 -9.62
C SER A 59 3.01 20.52 -9.60
N PHE A 60 3.63 19.93 -10.63
CA PHE A 60 3.93 18.50 -10.68
C PHE A 60 4.89 18.08 -9.56
N MET A 61 5.92 18.87 -9.26
CA MET A 61 6.85 18.62 -8.15
C MET A 61 6.23 18.76 -6.75
N LYS A 62 4.99 19.25 -6.62
CA LYS A 62 4.26 19.31 -5.34
C LYS A 62 3.38 18.09 -5.10
N LEU A 63 3.13 17.28 -6.13
CA LEU A 63 2.41 16.03 -5.97
C LEU A 63 3.40 14.99 -5.42
N GLY A 64 2.97 14.26 -4.41
CA GLY A 64 3.82 13.27 -3.75
C GLY A 64 3.03 12.26 -2.95
N ASN A 65 3.75 11.42 -2.23
CA ASN A 65 3.16 10.51 -1.26
C ASN A 65 2.82 11.28 0.02
N LEU A 66 1.68 10.95 0.61
CA LEU A 66 1.31 11.45 1.92
C LEU A 66 2.02 10.63 2.99
N SER A 67 2.53 11.29 4.02
CA SER A 67 3.04 10.62 5.21
C SER A 67 1.92 9.92 5.99
N PHE A 68 2.29 9.01 6.89
CA PHE A 68 1.36 8.35 7.80
C PHE A 68 0.47 9.35 8.56
N GLN A 69 1.06 10.43 9.08
CA GLN A 69 0.31 11.47 9.79
C GLN A 69 -0.66 12.23 8.88
N GLU A 70 -0.24 12.57 7.66
CA GLU A 70 -1.12 13.22 6.69
C GLU A 70 -2.27 12.32 6.24
N LEU A 71 -2.06 11.00 6.16
CA LEU A 71 -3.14 10.05 5.86
C LEU A 71 -4.10 9.89 7.04
N LYS A 72 -3.60 9.88 8.28
CA LYS A 72 -4.45 9.93 9.49
C LYS A 72 -5.32 11.19 9.49
N GLU A 73 -4.74 12.35 9.19
CA GLU A 73 -5.50 13.60 9.02
C GLU A 73 -6.51 13.52 7.87
N ALA A 74 -6.13 12.94 6.74
CA ALA A 74 -7.01 12.77 5.58
C ALA A 74 -8.23 11.91 5.91
N ILE A 75 -8.04 10.77 6.59
CA ILE A 75 -9.11 9.89 7.03
C ILE A 75 -10.10 10.64 7.93
N ASN A 76 -9.59 11.30 8.98
CA ASN A 76 -10.43 12.04 9.92
C ASN A 76 -11.23 13.15 9.21
N GLN A 77 -10.62 13.85 8.26
CA GLN A 77 -11.33 14.88 7.50
C GLN A 77 -12.39 14.28 6.56
N MET A 78 -12.09 13.15 5.92
CA MET A 78 -12.96 12.52 4.94
C MET A 78 -14.04 11.63 5.55
N GLU A 79 -13.99 11.33 6.84
CA GLU A 79 -14.99 10.50 7.53
C GLU A 79 -16.42 11.06 7.40
N SER A 80 -16.55 12.38 7.40
CA SER A 80 -17.83 13.08 7.22
C SER A 80 -18.33 13.14 5.77
N LEU A 81 -17.53 12.69 4.80
CA LEU A 81 -17.86 12.74 3.38
C LEU A 81 -18.51 11.42 2.93
N SER A 82 -19.45 11.51 1.99
CA SER A 82 -20.01 10.33 1.33
C SER A 82 -19.04 9.80 0.28
N LEU A 83 -18.08 8.97 0.68
CA LEU A 83 -17.14 8.32 -0.22
C LEU A 83 -17.79 7.14 -0.96
N SER A 84 -17.40 6.91 -2.21
CA SER A 84 -17.73 5.65 -2.89
C SER A 84 -16.97 4.47 -2.26
N LYS A 85 -17.44 3.23 -2.50
CA LYS A 85 -16.73 2.02 -2.05
C LYS A 85 -15.27 2.01 -2.51
N MET A 86 -15.02 2.36 -3.78
CA MET A 86 -13.67 2.43 -4.34
C MET A 86 -12.82 3.52 -3.67
N GLN A 87 -13.40 4.69 -3.38
CA GLN A 87 -12.69 5.76 -2.68
C GLN A 87 -12.31 5.37 -1.26
N ARG A 88 -13.22 4.71 -0.53
CA ARG A 88 -12.93 4.17 0.80
C ARG A 88 -11.84 3.12 0.74
N TRP A 89 -11.91 2.20 -0.22
CA TRP A 89 -10.88 1.18 -0.43
C TRP A 89 -9.51 1.80 -0.71
N ILE A 90 -9.43 2.80 -1.61
CA ILE A 90 -8.19 3.51 -1.91
C ILE A 90 -7.62 4.20 -0.66
N LEU A 91 -8.45 4.89 0.11
CA LEU A 91 -8.04 5.58 1.33
C LEU A 91 -7.46 4.61 2.36
N ASN A 92 -8.16 3.49 2.59
CA ASN A 92 -7.72 2.43 3.49
C ASN A 92 -6.42 1.77 3.01
N HIS A 93 -6.30 1.51 1.70
CA HIS A 93 -5.08 0.94 1.12
C HIS A 93 -3.88 1.89 1.28
N GLN A 94 -4.06 3.19 1.05
CA GLN A 94 -2.99 4.18 1.25
C GLN A 94 -2.56 4.23 2.72
N TYR A 95 -3.51 4.20 3.66
CA TYR A 95 -3.21 4.17 5.09
C TYR A 95 -2.45 2.90 5.48
N PHE A 96 -2.89 1.73 5.02
CA PHE A 96 -2.20 0.45 5.24
C PHE A 96 -0.74 0.52 4.77
N MET A 97 -0.49 1.01 3.56
CA MET A 97 0.87 1.15 3.02
C MET A 97 1.73 2.08 3.86
N ALA A 98 1.17 3.22 4.28
CA ALA A 98 1.89 4.20 5.09
C ALA A 98 2.16 3.73 6.52
N TYR A 99 1.27 2.93 7.10
CA TYR A 99 1.49 2.29 8.40
C TYR A 99 2.65 1.29 8.32
N ASN A 100 2.66 0.45 7.28
CA ASN A 100 3.74 -0.52 7.07
C ASN A 100 5.09 0.18 6.83
N ASP A 101 5.11 1.27 6.05
CA ASP A 101 6.30 2.13 5.88
C ASP A 101 6.78 2.72 7.20
N ALA A 102 5.86 3.24 8.02
CA ALA A 102 6.21 3.95 9.24
C ALA A 102 6.69 3.03 10.36
N PHE A 103 6.16 1.79 10.45
CA PHE A 103 6.32 0.96 11.64
C PHE A 103 6.75 -0.48 11.40
N ARG A 104 6.49 -1.08 10.22
CA ARG A 104 6.64 -2.53 10.03
C ARG A 104 7.78 -2.96 9.12
N ARG A 105 8.09 -2.23 8.04
CA ARG A 105 9.09 -2.62 7.03
C ARG A 105 10.54 -2.46 7.52
N GLN A 106 10.82 -1.38 8.25
CA GLN A 106 12.17 -1.06 8.76
C GLN A 106 12.11 -0.84 10.27
N THR A 107 11.75 -1.89 11.01
CA THR A 107 11.55 -1.82 12.47
C THR A 107 12.74 -1.22 13.23
N GLU A 108 13.96 -1.35 12.69
CA GLU A 108 15.19 -0.80 13.24
C GLU A 108 15.33 0.73 13.12
N THR A 109 14.58 1.36 12.21
CA THR A 109 14.60 2.83 12.00
C THR A 109 13.45 3.52 12.74
N VAL A 110 12.52 2.76 13.32
CA VAL A 110 11.35 3.25 14.03
C VAL A 110 11.78 3.94 15.32
N ALA A 111 11.68 5.27 15.34
CA ALA A 111 12.02 6.07 16.53
C ALA A 111 11.02 5.90 17.67
N PHE A 112 9.73 5.72 17.33
CA PHE A 112 8.64 5.55 18.28
C PHE A 112 7.66 4.49 17.76
N PRO A 113 7.24 3.54 18.61
CA PRO A 113 6.21 2.57 18.22
C PRO A 113 4.87 3.27 17.93
N PRO A 114 3.97 2.62 17.17
CA PRO A 114 2.61 3.12 16.99
C PRO A 114 1.89 3.22 18.33
N SER A 115 0.90 4.13 18.42
CA SER A 115 0.04 4.19 19.59
C SER A 115 -1.00 3.06 19.57
N GLU A 116 -1.60 2.73 20.73
CA GLU A 116 -2.69 1.74 20.80
C GLU A 116 -3.88 2.12 19.88
N GLU A 117 -4.14 3.43 19.72
CA GLU A 117 -5.16 3.92 18.79
C GLU A 117 -4.77 3.64 17.34
N ASP A 118 -3.50 3.85 16.97
CA ASP A 118 -3.02 3.57 15.61
C ASP A 118 -3.07 2.06 15.30
N GLU A 119 -2.71 1.21 16.26
CA GLU A 119 -2.80 -0.25 16.11
C GLU A 119 -4.24 -0.71 15.93
N ALA A 120 -5.16 -0.24 16.79
CA ALA A 120 -6.58 -0.58 16.70
C ALA A 120 -7.19 -0.11 15.37
N PHE A 121 -6.85 1.09 14.94
CA PHE A 121 -7.33 1.64 13.68
C PHE A 121 -6.75 0.89 12.47
N TYR A 122 -5.47 0.51 12.52
CA TYR A 122 -4.85 -0.32 11.49
C TYR A 122 -5.55 -1.68 11.33
N GLN A 123 -5.91 -2.34 12.44
CA GLN A 123 -6.70 -3.58 12.39
C GLN A 123 -8.07 -3.36 11.74
N GLN A 124 -8.77 -2.26 12.09
CA GLN A 124 -10.04 -1.91 11.45
C GLN A 124 -9.87 -1.69 9.94
N VAL A 125 -8.81 -0.99 9.53
CA VAL A 125 -8.50 -0.74 8.11
C VAL A 125 -8.29 -2.05 7.35
N ILE A 126 -7.60 -3.02 7.94
CA ILE A 126 -7.41 -4.34 7.31
C ILE A 126 -8.75 -5.06 7.16
N GLU A 127 -9.60 -5.08 8.18
CA GLU A 127 -10.92 -5.73 8.08
C GLU A 127 -11.80 -5.07 7.00
N GLU A 128 -11.78 -3.73 6.89
CA GLU A 128 -12.48 -3.04 5.79
C GLU A 128 -11.88 -3.35 4.41
N LEU A 129 -10.56 -3.55 4.31
CA LEU A 129 -9.90 -3.96 3.07
C LEU A 129 -10.27 -5.40 2.68
N LEU A 130 -10.32 -6.32 3.65
CA LEU A 130 -10.71 -7.71 3.47
C LEU A 130 -12.18 -7.84 3.02
N ASP A 131 -13.09 -7.03 3.57
CA ASP A 131 -14.50 -7.01 3.12
C ASP A 131 -14.64 -6.44 1.70
N GLY A 132 -13.77 -5.50 1.33
CA GLY A 132 -13.82 -4.79 0.05
C GLY A 132 -12.98 -5.40 -1.07
N ILE A 133 -12.19 -6.45 -0.80
CA ILE A 133 -11.24 -7.00 -1.78
C ILE A 133 -11.96 -7.76 -2.90
N ASP A 134 -11.51 -7.55 -4.13
CA ASP A 134 -12.02 -8.26 -5.29
C ASP A 134 -11.53 -9.72 -5.26
N GLN A 135 -12.42 -10.68 -5.52
CA GLN A 135 -12.12 -12.11 -5.46
C GLN A 135 -11.45 -12.66 -6.73
N SER A 136 -11.04 -11.80 -7.66
CA SER A 136 -10.25 -12.20 -8.82
C SER A 136 -8.84 -12.63 -8.42
N SER A 137 -8.23 -13.44 -9.28
CA SER A 137 -6.84 -13.93 -9.12
C SER A 137 -5.81 -12.80 -8.99
N ASP A 138 -6.18 -11.60 -9.42
CA ASP A 138 -5.33 -10.43 -9.40
C ASP A 138 -5.00 -9.89 -8.00
N TYR A 139 -5.78 -10.27 -6.98
CA TYR A 139 -5.66 -9.79 -5.61
C TYR A 139 -5.38 -10.90 -4.59
N GLU A 140 -5.26 -12.16 -5.01
CA GLU A 140 -5.05 -13.30 -4.10
C GLU A 140 -3.81 -13.14 -3.22
N LEU A 141 -2.68 -12.67 -3.79
CA LEU A 141 -1.45 -12.46 -3.01
C LEU A 141 -1.60 -11.33 -2.00
N PHE A 142 -2.26 -10.24 -2.37
CA PHE A 142 -2.54 -9.14 -1.45
C PHE A 142 -3.52 -9.56 -0.35
N HIS A 143 -4.54 -10.35 -0.71
CA HIS A 143 -5.51 -10.91 0.24
C HIS A 143 -4.81 -11.81 1.27
N ALA A 144 -3.96 -12.73 0.79
CA ALA A 144 -3.17 -13.59 1.66
C ALA A 144 -2.25 -12.79 2.58
N GLU A 145 -1.68 -11.68 2.10
CA GLU A 145 -0.84 -10.81 2.93
C GLU A 145 -1.64 -10.12 4.03
N LEU A 146 -2.80 -9.54 3.73
CA LEU A 146 -3.67 -8.90 4.74
C LEU A 146 -4.03 -9.88 5.87
N LEU A 147 -4.29 -11.14 5.51
CA LEU A 147 -4.55 -12.22 6.47
C LEU A 147 -3.27 -12.59 7.27
N ARG A 148 -2.12 -12.70 6.63
CA ARG A 148 -0.84 -12.99 7.31
C ARG A 148 -0.45 -11.90 8.29
N GLU A 149 -0.55 -10.63 7.90
CA GLU A 149 -0.18 -9.48 8.71
C GLU A 149 -1.04 -9.30 9.98
N THR A 150 -2.22 -9.92 10.00
CA THR A 150 -3.16 -10.00 11.14
C THR A 150 -3.09 -11.33 11.89
N GLY A 151 -2.17 -12.24 11.52
CA GLY A 151 -1.99 -13.53 12.17
C GLY A 151 -3.03 -14.59 11.77
N ARG A 152 -3.86 -14.34 10.76
CA ARG A 152 -4.86 -15.27 10.21
C ARG A 152 -4.19 -16.25 9.23
N PHE A 153 -3.17 -16.95 9.72
CA PHE A 153 -2.26 -17.77 8.92
C PHE A 153 -2.93 -18.90 8.14
N GLU A 154 -3.89 -19.60 8.74
CA GLU A 154 -4.57 -20.71 8.07
C GLU A 154 -5.45 -20.22 6.92
N GLU A 155 -6.11 -19.07 7.08
CA GLU A 155 -6.88 -18.43 6.01
C GLU A 155 -5.95 -17.93 4.89
N ALA A 156 -4.78 -17.37 5.25
CA ALA A 156 -3.77 -16.98 4.27
C ALA A 156 -3.29 -18.18 3.44
N LYS A 157 -3.04 -19.35 4.05
CA LYS A 157 -2.69 -20.59 3.34
C LYS A 157 -3.80 -21.04 2.39
N GLU A 158 -5.05 -20.95 2.82
CA GLU A 158 -6.20 -21.30 1.99
C GLU A 158 -6.27 -20.42 0.74
N VAL A 159 -6.13 -19.10 0.88
CA VAL A 159 -6.08 -18.17 -0.26
C VAL A 159 -4.92 -18.52 -1.21
N LEU A 160 -3.71 -18.74 -0.68
CA LEU A 160 -2.54 -19.08 -1.51
C LEU A 160 -2.69 -20.41 -2.25
N SER A 161 -3.43 -21.38 -1.70
CA SER A 161 -3.68 -22.68 -2.35
C SER A 161 -4.50 -22.56 -3.64
N HIS A 162 -5.26 -21.48 -3.79
CA HIS A 162 -6.06 -21.19 -4.98
C HIS A 162 -5.26 -20.46 -6.07
N HIS A 163 -4.10 -19.90 -5.72
CA HIS A 163 -3.28 -19.14 -6.64
C HIS A 163 -2.59 -20.05 -7.67
N LYS A 164 -2.88 -19.82 -8.95
CA LYS A 164 -2.46 -20.69 -10.06
C LYS A 164 -1.42 -20.08 -11.00
N ASN A 165 -1.05 -18.82 -10.81
CA ASN A 165 -0.06 -18.20 -11.68
C ASN A 165 1.33 -18.79 -11.41
N GLU A 166 1.92 -19.46 -12.41
CA GLU A 166 3.23 -20.08 -12.26
C GLU A 166 4.36 -19.06 -12.11
N GLU A 167 4.20 -17.84 -12.65
CA GLU A 167 5.19 -16.76 -12.52
C GLU A 167 5.35 -16.28 -11.08
N ASP A 168 4.31 -16.43 -10.27
CA ASP A 168 4.26 -15.98 -8.87
C ASP A 168 4.59 -17.11 -7.88
N ARG A 169 4.92 -18.33 -8.35
CA ARG A 169 5.16 -19.50 -7.48
C ARG A 169 6.23 -19.23 -6.41
N TRP A 170 7.30 -18.53 -6.78
CA TRP A 170 8.36 -18.18 -5.85
C TRP A 170 7.88 -17.22 -4.73
N VAL A 171 6.91 -16.34 -5.02
CA VAL A 171 6.29 -15.45 -4.02
C VAL A 171 5.43 -16.28 -3.08
N VAL A 172 4.61 -17.19 -3.63
CA VAL A 172 3.79 -18.11 -2.82
C VAL A 172 4.66 -18.94 -1.89
N ASP A 173 5.76 -19.51 -2.39
CA ASP A 173 6.71 -20.29 -1.59
C ASP A 173 7.38 -19.45 -0.49
N ALA A 174 7.69 -18.17 -0.75
CA ALA A 174 8.20 -17.24 0.26
C ALA A 174 7.14 -16.95 1.32
N MET A 175 5.91 -16.59 0.93
CA MET A 175 4.82 -16.34 1.87
C MET A 175 4.52 -17.55 2.75
N LEU A 176 4.49 -18.76 2.18
CA LEU A 176 4.27 -19.99 2.95
C LEU A 176 5.35 -20.25 4.00
N ARG A 177 6.63 -19.91 3.72
CA ARG A 177 7.70 -19.99 4.72
C ARG A 177 7.43 -19.03 5.89
N HIS A 178 7.18 -17.76 5.60
CA HIS A 178 6.89 -16.75 6.64
C HIS A 178 5.62 -17.08 7.44
N ILE A 179 4.60 -17.64 6.79
CA ILE A 179 3.40 -18.13 7.47
C ILE A 179 3.73 -19.28 8.45
N ASN A 180 4.59 -20.22 8.06
CA ASN A 180 4.98 -21.34 8.93
C ASN A 180 5.84 -20.90 10.11
N ASP A 181 6.57 -19.79 9.96
CA ASP A 181 7.36 -19.17 11.03
C ASP A 181 6.52 -18.22 11.90
N GLU A 182 5.22 -18.11 11.65
CA GLU A 182 4.28 -17.17 12.29
C GLU A 182 4.75 -15.70 12.21
N ASP A 183 5.51 -15.37 11.16
CA ASP A 183 5.96 -14.02 10.90
C ASP A 183 4.80 -13.18 10.34
N THR A 184 4.53 -12.05 10.98
CA THR A 184 3.49 -11.09 10.57
C THR A 184 4.09 -9.83 9.95
N LEU A 185 5.40 -9.65 9.95
CA LEU A 185 6.04 -8.45 9.41
C LEU A 185 6.14 -8.54 7.88
N PRO A 186 5.95 -7.43 7.14
CA PRO A 186 6.26 -7.39 5.72
C PRO A 186 7.73 -7.73 5.49
N PHE A 187 8.00 -8.51 4.44
CA PHE A 187 9.35 -8.96 4.11
C PHE A 187 9.70 -8.61 2.67
N LEU A 188 11.01 -8.54 2.39
CA LEU A 188 11.51 -8.25 1.05
C LEU A 188 11.41 -9.48 0.15
N LEU A 189 10.90 -9.27 -1.06
CA LEU A 189 10.91 -10.24 -2.14
C LEU A 189 12.04 -9.94 -3.13
N ILE A 190 12.23 -8.66 -3.46
CA ILE A 190 13.27 -8.16 -4.35
C ILE A 190 13.93 -6.95 -3.70
N LYS A 191 15.26 -6.90 -3.73
CA LYS A 191 16.05 -5.75 -3.29
C LYS A 191 17.01 -5.34 -4.40
N GLU A 192 16.90 -4.08 -4.85
CA GLU A 192 17.77 -3.52 -5.91
C GLU A 192 17.78 -4.34 -7.22
N GLY A 193 16.68 -5.04 -7.51
CA GLY A 193 16.54 -5.93 -8.67
C GLY A 193 16.97 -7.38 -8.45
N GLU A 194 17.48 -7.75 -7.27
CA GLU A 194 17.85 -9.12 -6.92
C GLU A 194 16.78 -9.78 -6.03
N VAL A 195 16.42 -11.03 -6.33
CA VAL A 195 15.49 -11.82 -5.50
C VAL A 195 16.18 -12.19 -4.20
N VAL A 196 15.56 -11.84 -3.08
CA VAL A 196 16.09 -12.10 -1.73
C VAL A 196 15.29 -13.14 -0.94
N GLY A 197 14.12 -13.53 -1.46
CA GLY A 197 13.20 -14.51 -0.87
C GLY A 197 13.63 -15.95 -1.10
#